data_AF-A0A1F3ACB7-F1
#
_entry.id   AF-A0A1F3ACB7-F1
#
_cell.length_a   1.000
_cell.length_b   1.000
_cell.length_c   1.000
_cell.angle_alpha   90.00
_cell.angle_beta   90.00
_cell.angle_gamma   90.00
#
_symmetry.space_group_name_H-M   'P 1'
#
loop_
_entity.id
_entity.type
_entity.pdbx_description
1 polymer ?
#
loop_
_entity_poly.entity_id
_entity_poly.type
_entity_poly.pdbx_seq_one_letter_code
_entity_poly.pdbx_strand_id
1 'polypeptide(L)'
;MSTSTLALLIGGGVPACLWGIAAIFQKMSTQHGLSPGPFLVAFGATIMVSGIVFAIAQRSVAGPDSNVSWAGLRYALAAGLFYAAAAGLISFVLLRFGSPISKLAPILGCNVLITVLLGAFLLGEAETLSPWKLIGGTLVVLTGLGLVTTA
;
A
#
# COMPACT_ATOMS: atom_id res chain seq x y z
N MET A 1 24.53 6.04 8.95
CA MET A 1 23.63 5.20 8.14
C MET A 1 23.78 5.62 6.69
N SER A 2 23.82 4.70 5.72
CA SER A 2 23.91 5.10 4.31
C SER A 2 22.58 5.72 3.86
N THR A 3 22.62 6.67 2.93
CA THR A 3 21.44 7.36 2.37
C THR A 3 20.40 6.37 1.82
N SER A 4 20.85 5.21 1.32
CA SER A 4 20.01 4.10 0.86
C SER A 4 19.18 3.48 1.99
N THR A 5 19.77 3.21 3.17
CA THR A 5 19.03 2.67 4.31
C THR A 5 18.00 3.67 4.85
N LEU A 6 18.33 4.97 4.85
CA LEU A 6 17.40 6.02 5.26
C LEU A 6 16.20 6.12 4.32
N ALA A 7 16.42 6.04 3.00
CA ALA A 7 15.35 6.07 2.00
C ALA A 7 14.41 4.87 2.13
N LEU A 8 14.93 3.67 2.40
CA LEU A 8 14.12 2.47 2.64
C LEU A 8 13.30 2.57 3.92
N LEU A 9 13.84 3.19 4.97
CA LEU A 9 13.13 3.35 6.24
C LEU A 9 11.99 4.37 6.13
N ILE A 10 12.23 5.49 5.44
CA ILE A 10 11.22 6.54 5.19
C ILE A 10 10.18 6.06 4.17
N GLY A 11 10.59 5.39 3.09
CA GLY A 11 9.71 4.94 2.02
C GLY A 11 9.01 3.60 2.28
N GLY A 12 9.50 2.80 3.23
CA GLY A 12 8.98 1.47 3.53
C GLY A 12 8.52 1.31 4.98
N GLY A 13 9.43 1.51 5.95
CA GLY A 13 9.16 1.26 7.36
C GLY A 13 8.05 2.14 7.94
N VAL A 14 8.13 3.46 7.73
CA VAL A 14 7.10 4.40 8.22
C VAL A 14 5.74 4.14 7.55
N PRO A 15 5.65 4.01 6.20
CA PRO A 15 4.41 3.64 5.53
C PRO A 15 3.81 2.32 6.01
N ALA A 16 4.62 1.29 6.27
CA ALA A 16 4.11 0.00 6.75
C ALA A 16 3.36 0.15 8.09
N CYS A 17 3.89 0.94 9.02
CA CYS A 17 3.22 1.25 10.28
C CYS A 17 1.90 2.02 10.06
N LEU A 18 1.93 3.05 9.20
CA LEU A 18 0.74 3.86 8.89
C LEU A 18 -0.35 3.02 8.22
N TRP A 19 0.02 2.11 7.31
CA TRP A 19 -0.89 1.16 6.68
C TRP A 19 -1.54 0.22 7.69
N GLY A 20 -0.77 -0.27 8.66
CA GLY A 20 -1.30 -1.09 9.76
C GLY A 20 -2.32 -0.35 10.61
N ILE A 21 -2.04 0.91 10.95
CA ILE A 21 -2.99 1.77 11.69
C ILE A 21 -4.25 2.05 10.87
N ALA A 22 -4.08 2.40 9.59
CA ALA A 22 -5.20 2.67 8.68
C ALA A 22 -6.14 1.46 8.55
N ALA A 23 -5.59 0.25 8.52
CA ALA A 23 -6.39 -0.99 8.51
C ALA A 23 -7.29 -1.08 9.76
N ILE A 24 -6.79 -0.76 10.95
CA ILE A 24 -7.61 -0.74 12.18
C ILE A 24 -8.75 0.27 12.08
N PHE A 25 -8.49 1.50 11.62
CA PHE A 25 -9.54 2.50 11.44
C PHE A 25 -10.56 2.09 10.36
N GLN A 26 -10.14 1.37 9.33
CA GLN A 26 -11.03 0.77 8.34
C GLN A 26 -11.93 -0.31 8.96
N LYS A 27 -11.40 -1.14 9.87
CA LYS A 27 -12.26 -2.07 10.64
C LYS A 27 -13.24 -1.30 11.51
N MET A 28 -12.78 -0.30 12.27
CA MET A 28 -13.64 0.48 13.15
C MET A 28 -14.76 1.17 12.37
N SER A 29 -14.49 1.73 11.19
CA SER A 29 -15.53 2.35 10.37
C SER A 29 -16.63 1.34 9.96
N THR A 30 -16.25 0.11 9.59
CA THR A 30 -17.22 -0.95 9.28
C THR A 30 -17.97 -1.47 10.50
N GLN A 31 -17.35 -1.47 11.69
CA GLN A 31 -18.03 -1.80 12.95
C GLN A 31 -19.13 -0.79 13.30
N HIS A 32 -18.96 0.47 12.88
CA HIS A 32 -19.99 1.51 12.96
C HIS A 32 -20.97 1.49 11.76
N GLY A 33 -20.98 0.41 10.96
CA GLY A 33 -21.95 0.20 9.88
C GLY A 33 -21.66 0.99 8.59
N LEU A 34 -20.47 1.58 8.45
CA LEU A 34 -20.11 2.30 7.23
C LEU A 34 -19.95 1.31 6.06
N SER A 35 -20.75 1.50 5.00
CA SER A 35 -20.66 0.68 3.81
C SER A 35 -19.43 1.03 2.95
N PRO A 36 -19.00 0.13 2.04
CA PRO A 36 -17.77 0.33 1.26
C PRO A 36 -17.78 1.59 0.40
N GLY A 37 -18.93 1.98 -0.16
CA GLY A 37 -19.06 3.18 -0.98
C GLY A 37 -18.74 4.47 -0.22
N PRO A 38 -19.50 4.79 0.85
CA PRO A 38 -19.19 5.92 1.74
C PRO A 38 -17.78 5.88 2.33
N PHE A 39 -17.27 4.69 2.67
CA PHE A 39 -15.89 4.53 3.11
C PHE A 39 -14.91 5.02 2.04
N LEU A 40 -15.05 4.57 0.79
CA LEU A 40 -14.18 4.98 -0.32
C LEU A 40 -14.27 6.48 -0.62
N VAL A 41 -15.46 7.08 -0.53
CA VAL A 41 -15.63 8.52 -0.75
C VAL A 41 -14.93 9.33 0.34
N ALA A 42 -15.16 9.01 1.61
CA ALA A 42 -14.54 9.73 2.73
C ALA A 42 -13.02 9.55 2.73
N PHE A 43 -12.57 8.32 2.50
CA PHE A 43 -11.16 7.96 2.46
C PHE A 43 -10.44 8.61 1.25
N GLY A 44 -11.06 8.58 0.08
CA GLY A 44 -10.57 9.25 -1.13
C GLY A 44 -10.48 10.77 -0.96
N ALA A 45 -11.44 11.39 -0.28
CA ALA A 45 -11.38 12.82 0.05
C ALA A 45 -10.18 13.14 0.95
N THR A 46 -9.88 12.30 1.95
CA THR A 46 -8.68 12.47 2.78
C THR A 46 -7.40 12.33 1.96
N ILE A 47 -7.32 11.34 1.06
CA ILE A 47 -6.17 11.18 0.14
C ILE A 47 -6.00 12.42 -0.75
N MET A 48 -7.09 12.96 -1.29
CA MET A 48 -7.06 14.17 -2.11
C MET A 48 -6.52 15.37 -1.32
N VAL A 49 -7.02 15.59 -0.09
CA VAL A 49 -6.54 16.68 0.78
C VAL A 49 -5.06 16.49 1.11
N SER A 50 -4.63 15.29 1.49
CA SER A 50 -3.21 14.98 1.72
C SER A 50 -2.36 15.25 0.47
N GLY A 51 -2.84 14.86 -0.71
CA GLY A 51 -2.19 15.12 -1.99
C GLY A 51 -1.99 16.62 -2.26
N ILE A 52 -2.98 17.46 -1.96
CA ILE A 52 -2.87 18.93 -2.05
C ILE A 52 -1.82 19.45 -1.08
N VAL A 53 -1.81 18.97 0.16
CA VAL A 53 -0.80 19.37 1.17
C VAL A 53 0.61 19.02 0.69
N PHE A 54 0.82 17.80 0.20
CA PHE A 54 2.11 17.39 -0.38
C PHE A 54 2.48 18.21 -1.62
N ALA A 55 1.53 18.48 -2.50
CA ALA A 55 1.75 19.28 -3.70
C ALA A 55 2.18 20.72 -3.36
N ILE A 56 1.65 21.31 -2.27
CA ILE A 56 2.06 22.64 -1.78
C ILE A 56 3.42 22.56 -1.09
N ALA A 57 3.60 21.61 -0.17
CA ALA A 57 4.84 21.46 0.60
C ALA A 57 6.06 21.14 -0.26
N GLN A 58 5.86 20.42 -1.37
CA GLN A 58 6.94 20.07 -2.29
C GLN A 58 7.27 21.18 -3.30
N ARG A 59 6.51 22.28 -3.39
CA ARG A 59 6.84 23.40 -4.30
C ARG A 59 8.21 24.02 -4.03
N SER A 60 8.72 23.90 -2.80
CA SER A 60 10.06 24.41 -2.44
C SER A 60 11.19 23.43 -2.78
N VAL A 61 10.88 22.16 -3.04
CA VAL A 61 11.85 21.08 -3.29
C VAL A 61 11.86 20.64 -4.76
N ALA A 62 10.68 20.59 -5.37
CA ALA A 62 10.50 20.33 -6.80
C ALA A 62 10.59 21.68 -7.54
N GLY A 63 11.62 21.83 -8.38
CA GLY A 63 11.85 23.08 -9.12
C GLY A 63 10.69 23.52 -10.03
N PRO A 64 10.82 24.69 -10.67
CA PRO A 64 9.78 25.31 -11.52
C PRO A 64 9.29 24.40 -12.67
N ASP A 65 10.11 23.42 -13.07
CA ASP A 65 9.84 22.49 -14.17
C ASP A 65 9.19 21.16 -13.75
N SER A 66 8.67 21.06 -12.52
CA SER A 66 7.87 19.92 -12.06
C SER A 66 6.47 19.92 -12.70
N ASN A 67 6.45 19.87 -14.03
CA ASN A 67 5.25 19.88 -14.82
C ASN A 67 4.46 18.58 -14.61
N VAL A 68 3.13 18.71 -14.57
CA VAL A 68 2.22 17.57 -14.53
C VAL A 68 2.44 16.71 -15.77
N SER A 69 3.11 15.58 -15.61
CA SER A 69 3.33 14.61 -16.68
C SER A 69 2.03 13.87 -16.98
N TRP A 70 1.50 14.02 -18.20
CA TRP A 70 0.34 13.24 -18.67
C TRP A 70 0.58 11.73 -18.58
N ALA A 71 1.80 11.29 -18.83
CA ALA A 71 2.18 9.89 -18.67
C ALA A 71 2.21 9.46 -17.20
N GLY A 72 2.65 10.33 -16.29
CA GLY A 72 2.58 10.07 -14.85
C GLY A 72 1.13 9.98 -14.35
N LEU A 73 0.26 10.86 -14.85
CA LEU A 73 -1.15 10.92 -14.45
C LEU A 73 -1.90 9.61 -14.77
N ARG A 74 -1.70 9.02 -15.95
CA ARG A 74 -2.36 7.74 -16.29
C ARG A 74 -1.96 6.59 -15.37
N TYR A 75 -0.69 6.53 -14.96
CA TYR A 75 -0.24 5.50 -14.02
C TYR A 75 -0.77 5.75 -12.61
N ALA A 76 -0.84 7.01 -12.18
CA ALA A 76 -1.46 7.39 -10.91
C ALA A 76 -2.95 7.03 -10.86
N LEU A 77 -3.69 7.27 -11.96
CA LEU A 77 -5.11 6.89 -12.06
C LEU A 77 -5.30 5.37 -12.04
N ALA A 78 -4.47 4.62 -12.76
CA ALA A 78 -4.52 3.16 -12.72
C ALA A 78 -4.22 2.63 -11.31
N ALA A 79 -3.18 3.15 -10.65
CA ALA A 79 -2.84 2.80 -9.28
C ALA A 79 -3.99 3.12 -8.31
N GLY A 80 -4.60 4.30 -8.44
CA GLY A 80 -5.76 4.72 -7.65
C GLY A 80 -6.98 3.80 -7.83
N LEU A 81 -7.22 3.31 -9.05
CA LEU A 81 -8.30 2.36 -9.34
C LEU A 81 -8.08 1.02 -8.62
N PHE A 82 -6.90 0.41 -8.75
CA PHE A 82 -6.58 -0.84 -8.06
C PHE A 82 -6.62 -0.68 -6.53
N TYR A 83 -6.13 0.45 -6.06
CA TYR A 83 -6.13 0.79 -4.65
C TYR A 83 -7.55 0.95 -4.08
N ALA A 84 -8.41 1.71 -4.76
CA ALA A 84 -9.81 1.88 -4.37
C ALA A 84 -10.59 0.57 -4.43
N ALA A 85 -10.36 -0.26 -5.46
CA ALA A 85 -10.97 -1.59 -5.55
C ALA A 85 -10.57 -2.46 -4.35
N ALA A 86 -9.28 -2.56 -4.05
CA ALA A 86 -8.78 -3.34 -2.91
C ALA A 86 -9.36 -2.84 -1.57
N ALA A 87 -9.31 -1.53 -1.32
CA ALA A 87 -9.85 -0.92 -0.11
C ALA A 87 -11.37 -1.16 0.02
N GLY A 88 -12.11 -1.10 -1.08
CA GLY A 88 -13.54 -1.40 -1.14
C GLY A 88 -13.83 -2.87 -0.81
N LEU A 89 -13.08 -3.81 -1.38
CA LEU A 89 -13.22 -5.25 -1.08
C LEU A 89 -12.91 -5.57 0.38
N ILE A 90 -11.87 -4.96 0.95
CA ILE A 90 -11.54 -5.12 2.37
C ILE A 90 -12.70 -4.62 3.24
N SER A 91 -13.21 -3.42 2.96
CA SER A 91 -14.36 -2.86 3.68
C SER A 91 -15.61 -3.75 3.54
N PHE A 92 -15.87 -4.28 2.34
CA PHE A 92 -16.97 -5.20 2.09
C PHE A 92 -16.85 -6.47 2.93
N VAL A 93 -15.65 -7.08 2.97
CA VAL A 93 -15.44 -8.32 3.72
C VAL A 93 -15.56 -8.08 5.23
N LEU A 94 -14.99 -6.99 5.73
CA LEU A 94 -15.08 -6.61 7.14
C LEU A 94 -16.54 -6.36 7.56
N LEU A 95 -17.31 -5.66 6.73
CA LEU A 95 -18.71 -5.37 7.02
C LEU A 95 -19.61 -6.61 6.89
N ARG A 96 -19.45 -7.41 5.82
CA ARG A 96 -20.36 -8.52 5.51
C ARG A 96 -20.05 -9.78 6.31
N PHE A 97 -18.78 -10.10 6.51
CA PHE A 97 -18.36 -11.34 7.16
C PHE A 97 -17.84 -11.12 8.59
N GLY A 98 -17.66 -9.87 9.04
CA GLY A 98 -17.16 -9.59 10.39
C GLY A 98 -15.74 -10.12 10.63
N SER A 99 -14.99 -10.38 9.54
CA SER A 99 -13.72 -11.08 9.61
C SER A 99 -12.70 -10.35 10.50
N PRO A 100 -11.92 -11.08 11.31
CA PRO A 100 -10.89 -10.45 12.13
C PRO A 100 -9.78 -9.88 11.24
N ILE A 101 -9.57 -8.57 11.35
CA ILE A 101 -8.51 -7.89 10.58
C ILE A 101 -7.11 -8.41 10.88
N SER A 102 -6.88 -8.99 12.06
CA SER A 102 -5.62 -9.64 12.41
C SER A 102 -5.30 -10.86 11.54
N LYS A 103 -6.32 -11.53 10.97
CA LYS A 103 -6.12 -12.63 10.01
C LYS A 103 -6.10 -12.15 8.56
N LEU A 104 -6.77 -11.04 8.26
CA LEU A 104 -6.73 -10.44 6.92
C LEU A 104 -5.41 -9.71 6.66
N ALA A 105 -4.87 -8.99 7.63
CA ALA A 105 -3.67 -8.17 7.46
C ALA A 105 -2.44 -8.96 6.97
N PRO A 106 -2.13 -10.17 7.48
CA PRO A 106 -1.03 -10.96 6.94
C PRO A 106 -1.28 -11.42 5.50
N ILE A 107 -2.51 -11.83 5.16
CA ILE A 107 -2.87 -12.20 3.78
C ILE A 107 -2.69 -11.01 2.83
N LEU A 108 -3.10 -9.81 3.27
CA LEU A 108 -2.90 -8.58 2.51
C LEU A 108 -1.40 -8.24 2.34
N GLY A 109 -0.56 -8.61 3.31
CA GLY A 109 0.90 -8.48 3.24
C GLY A 109 1.56 -9.29 2.12
N CYS A 110 0.88 -10.28 1.54
CA CYS A 110 1.36 -10.97 0.34
C CYS A 110 1.50 -10.03 -0.88
N ASN A 111 0.84 -8.86 -0.87
CA ASN A 111 0.96 -7.86 -1.93
C ASN A 111 2.43 -7.43 -2.17
N VAL A 112 3.29 -7.46 -1.15
CA VAL A 112 4.71 -7.11 -1.25
C VAL A 112 5.42 -8.06 -2.21
N LEU A 113 5.12 -9.36 -2.14
CA LEU A 113 5.71 -10.37 -3.02
C LEU A 113 5.25 -10.16 -4.47
N ILE A 114 3.98 -9.84 -4.67
CA ILE A 114 3.43 -9.53 -5.98
C ILE A 114 4.12 -8.28 -6.57
N THR A 115 4.32 -7.24 -5.76
CA THR A 115 5.04 -6.02 -6.18
C THR A 115 6.48 -6.31 -6.58
N VAL A 116 7.21 -7.13 -5.81
CA VAL A 116 8.60 -7.51 -6.16
C VAL A 116 8.66 -8.30 -7.46
N LEU A 117 7.74 -9.25 -7.66
CA LEU A 117 7.65 -10.02 -8.90
C LEU A 117 7.34 -9.09 -10.09
N LEU A 118 6.31 -8.24 -9.98
CA LEU A 118 5.95 -7.33 -11.05
C LEU A 118 7.03 -6.27 -11.31
N GLY A 119 7.74 -5.78 -10.29
CA GLY A 119 8.88 -4.90 -10.45
C GLY A 119 10.02 -5.56 -11.23
N ALA A 120 10.36 -6.80 -10.86
CA ALA A 120 11.38 -7.57 -11.57
C ALA A 120 11.03 -7.78 -13.06
N PHE A 121 9.77 -8.09 -13.39
CA PHE A 121 9.33 -8.37 -14.75
C PHE A 121 9.01 -7.13 -15.59
N LEU A 122 8.25 -6.17 -15.05
CA LEU A 122 7.74 -5.01 -15.80
C LEU A 122 8.71 -3.83 -15.80
N LEU A 123 9.52 -3.68 -14.75
CA LEU A 123 10.50 -2.59 -14.65
C LEU A 123 11.93 -3.05 -15.00
N GLY A 124 12.13 -4.34 -15.30
CA GLY A 124 13.42 -4.90 -15.66
C GLY A 124 14.41 -4.98 -14.49
N GLU A 125 13.93 -4.90 -13.26
CA GLU A 125 14.77 -4.88 -12.06
C GLU A 125 15.35 -6.26 -11.70
N ALA A 126 15.05 -7.30 -12.49
CA ALA A 126 15.50 -8.67 -12.24
C ALA A 126 17.03 -8.82 -12.10
N GLU A 127 17.82 -8.04 -12.84
CA GLU A 127 19.29 -8.10 -12.80
C GLU A 127 19.87 -7.53 -11.49
N THR A 128 19.12 -6.65 -10.81
CA THR A 128 19.51 -6.08 -9.53
C THR A 128 19.20 -6.99 -8.34
N LEU A 129 18.40 -8.03 -8.57
CA LEU A 129 17.91 -8.94 -7.54
C LEU A 129 18.72 -10.22 -7.54
N SER A 130 19.29 -10.59 -6.39
CA SER A 130 19.89 -11.91 -6.25
C SER A 130 18.78 -12.99 -6.14
N PRO A 131 18.68 -13.94 -7.09
CA PRO A 131 17.57 -14.91 -7.12
C PRO A 131 17.45 -15.73 -5.83
N TRP A 132 18.59 -16.12 -5.24
CA TRP A 132 18.60 -16.93 -4.03
C TRP A 132 18.13 -16.20 -2.77
N LYS A 133 18.49 -14.93 -2.60
CA LYS A 133 17.96 -14.15 -1.46
C LYS A 133 16.48 -13.85 -1.66
N LEU A 134 16.03 -13.66 -2.90
CA LEU A 134 14.63 -13.42 -3.20
C LEU A 134 13.78 -14.65 -2.88
N ILE A 135 14.18 -15.84 -3.33
CA ILE A 135 13.47 -17.09 -3.05
C ILE A 135 13.46 -17.37 -1.54
N GLY A 136 14.63 -17.29 -0.89
CA GLY A 136 14.73 -17.50 0.56
C GLY A 136 13.88 -16.51 1.35
N GLY A 137 13.95 -15.22 1.02
CA GLY A 137 13.12 -14.19 1.65
C GLY A 137 11.63 -14.40 1.41
N THR A 138 11.24 -14.79 0.20
CA THR A 138 9.83 -15.10 -0.16
C THR A 138 9.29 -16.24 0.71
N LEU A 139 10.06 -17.32 0.87
CA LEU A 139 9.67 -18.45 1.72
C LEU A 139 9.51 -18.04 3.19
N VAL A 140 10.44 -17.25 3.72
CA VAL A 140 10.36 -16.71 5.09
C VAL A 140 9.13 -15.80 5.26
N VAL A 141 8.82 -14.97 4.28
CA VAL A 141 7.62 -14.11 4.32
C VAL A 141 6.36 -14.96 4.28
N LEU A 142 6.22 -15.88 3.33
CA LEU A 142 5.02 -16.72 3.21
C LEU A 142 4.78 -17.58 4.46
N THR A 143 5.84 -18.19 4.99
CA THR A 143 5.73 -18.98 6.23
C THR A 143 5.36 -18.09 7.42
N GLY A 144 6.00 -16.93 7.57
CA GLY A 144 5.67 -15.96 8.62
C GLY A 144 4.22 -15.46 8.53
N LEU A 145 3.77 -15.06 7.34
CA LEU A 145 2.39 -14.61 7.12
C LEU A 145 1.39 -15.74 7.40
N GLY A 146 1.71 -16.98 6.99
CA GLY A 146 0.91 -18.16 7.28
C GLY A 146 0.74 -18.40 8.78
N LEU A 147 1.84 -18.37 9.53
CA LEU A 147 1.84 -18.54 11.00
C LEU A 147 1.03 -17.45 11.70
N VAL A 148 1.14 -16.19 11.28
CA VAL A 148 0.37 -15.08 11.88
C VAL A 148 -1.12 -15.19 11.53
N THR A 149 -1.46 -15.71 10.35
CA THR A 149 -2.86 -15.90 9.93
C THR A 149 -3.56 -17.01 10.72
N THR A 150 -2.82 -18.05 11.11
CA THR A 150 -3.35 -19.21 11.86
C THR A 150 -3.29 -19.09 13.37
N ALA A 151 -2.60 -18.06 13.89
CA ALA A 151 -2.66 -17.66 15.30
C ALA A 151 -4.08 -17.21 15.72
#